data_AF-A0A090T7X3-F1
#
_entry.id   AF-A0A090T7X3-F1
#
_cell.length_a   1.000
_cell.length_b   1.000
_cell.length_c   1.000
_cell.angle_alpha   90.00
_cell.angle_beta   90.00
_cell.angle_gamma   90.00
#
_symmetry.space_group_name_H-M   'P 1'
#
loop_
_entity.id
_entity.type
_entity.pdbx_description
1 polymer ?
#
loop_
_entity_poly.entity_id
_entity_poly.type
_entity_poly.pdbx_seq_one_letter_code
_entity_poly.pdbx_strand_id
1 'polypeptide(L)'
;MTAYVIDTGVTNTHPEFGGRSRSGYDFVDNDNDATDCNGHGTHVAGTIGGAQYGVAKNVNIVGVRVLSCTGSGTTAGVISGVDWVAANASGLRLPT
;
A
#
# COMPACT_ATOMS: atom_id res chain seq x y z
N MET A 1 -13.94 1.84 4.43
CA MET A 1 -13.16 0.70 3.89
C MET A 1 -11.75 1.17 3.62
N THR A 2 -10.77 0.30 3.83
CA THR A 2 -9.35 0.61 3.59
C THR A 2 -8.75 -0.51 2.75
N ALA A 3 -8.07 -0.17 1.67
CA ALA A 3 -7.25 -1.08 0.88
C ALA A 3 -5.78 -0.93 1.30
N TYR A 4 -5.16 -2.03 1.71
CA TYR A 4 -3.73 -2.08 2.00
C TYR A 4 -3.00 -2.61 0.76
N VAL A 5 -2.09 -1.82 0.22
CA VAL A 5 -1.36 -2.11 -1.02
C VAL A 5 0.05 -2.55 -0.65
N ILE A 6 0.26 -3.87 -0.62
CA ILE A 6 1.55 -4.51 -0.33
C ILE A 6 2.35 -4.59 -1.63
N ASP A 7 3.23 -3.62 -1.89
CA ASP A 7 3.84 -3.42 -3.21
C ASP A 7 5.16 -2.59 -3.14
N THR A 8 5.50 -1.82 -4.18
CA THR A 8 6.65 -0.90 -4.26
C THR A 8 6.46 0.41 -3.50
N GLY A 9 5.35 0.56 -2.77
CA GLY A 9 4.92 1.81 -2.15
C GLY A 9 3.78 2.48 -2.92
N VAL A 10 3.32 3.63 -2.42
CA VAL A 10 2.29 4.46 -3.10
C VAL A 10 2.69 5.94 -3.01
N THR A 11 2.68 6.64 -4.14
CA THR A 11 2.84 8.10 -4.17
C THR A 11 1.57 8.77 -3.65
N ASN A 12 1.50 8.99 -2.33
CA ASN A 12 0.29 9.46 -1.64
C ASN A 12 -0.24 10.82 -2.14
N THR A 13 0.64 11.66 -2.67
CA THR A 13 0.32 12.99 -3.22
C THR A 13 -0.27 12.93 -4.63
N HIS A 14 -0.37 11.76 -5.26
CA HIS A 14 -0.91 11.63 -6.61
C HIS A 14 -2.40 12.10 -6.65
N PRO A 15 -2.80 12.94 -7.63
CA PRO A 15 -4.14 13.53 -7.67
C PRO A 15 -5.29 12.51 -7.68
N GLU A 16 -5.06 11.30 -8.22
CA GLU A 16 -6.04 10.21 -8.20
C GLU A 16 -6.53 9.84 -6.80
N PHE A 17 -5.74 10.08 -5.75
CA PHE A 17 -6.12 9.72 -4.39
C PHE A 17 -6.82 10.85 -3.63
N GLY A 18 -6.62 12.11 -4.02
CA GLY A 18 -7.30 13.26 -3.38
C GLY A 18 -7.16 13.29 -1.84
N GLY A 19 -6.00 12.91 -1.31
CA GLY A 19 -5.75 12.84 0.13
C GLY A 19 -6.21 11.56 0.84
N ARG A 20 -6.78 10.59 0.12
CA ARG A 20 -7.23 9.30 0.69
C ARG A 20 -6.13 8.25 0.84
N SER A 21 -4.92 8.52 0.30
CA SER A 21 -3.77 7.62 0.42
C SER A 21 -2.81 8.11 1.50
N ARG A 22 -2.27 7.17 2.28
CA ARG A 22 -1.22 7.43 3.28
C ARG A 22 -0.22 6.28 3.36
N SER A 23 0.96 6.57 3.90
CA SER A 23 1.94 5.53 4.22
C SER A 23 1.49 4.68 5.40
N GLY A 24 1.67 3.37 5.29
CA GLY A 24 1.64 2.41 6.39
C GLY A 24 3.05 2.23 6.93
N TYR A 25 3.80 1.31 6.32
CA TYR A 25 5.19 1.03 6.69
C TYR A 25 6.02 0.64 5.47
N ASP A 26 7.31 0.92 5.51
CA ASP A 26 8.30 0.54 4.53
C ASP A 26 9.25 -0.52 5.10
N PHE A 27 9.16 -1.74 4.60
CA PHE A 27 10.02 -2.86 4.99
C PHE A 27 11.29 -2.98 4.13
N VAL A 28 11.44 -2.15 3.10
CA VAL A 28 12.66 -2.04 2.30
C VAL A 28 13.66 -1.14 3.02
N ASP A 29 13.21 0.04 3.45
CA ASP A 29 14.05 1.05 4.10
C ASP A 29 13.86 1.12 5.63
N ASN A 30 12.90 0.36 6.16
CA ASN A 30 12.61 0.19 7.59
C ASN A 30 12.19 1.49 8.30
N ASP A 31 11.24 2.20 7.69
CA ASP A 31 10.66 3.44 8.21
C ASP A 31 9.14 3.54 7.94
N ASN A 32 8.56 4.71 8.25
CA ASN A 32 7.12 4.96 8.08
C ASN A 32 6.77 5.64 6.74
N ASP A 33 7.72 5.73 5.80
CA ASP A 33 7.54 6.37 4.49
C ASP A 33 7.49 5.34 3.36
N ALA A 34 6.30 4.75 3.16
CA ALA A 34 6.04 3.83 2.06
C ALA A 34 5.83 4.53 0.69
N THR A 35 6.58 5.60 0.39
CA THR A 35 6.51 6.31 -0.89
C THR A 35 7.05 5.41 -2.02
N ASP A 36 6.38 5.45 -3.16
CA ASP A 36 6.75 4.65 -4.33
C ASP A 36 7.94 5.28 -5.08
N CYS A 37 8.92 4.45 -5.43
CA CYS A 37 10.05 4.83 -6.29
C CYS A 37 10.16 3.96 -7.56
N ASN A 38 9.18 3.09 -7.82
CA ASN A 38 9.11 2.25 -9.02
C ASN A 38 7.93 2.66 -9.92
N GLY A 39 6.72 2.71 -9.36
CA GLY A 39 5.48 3.02 -10.07
C GLY A 39 4.44 1.89 -10.05
N HIS A 40 4.85 0.63 -9.88
CA HIS A 40 3.94 -0.52 -9.87
C HIS A 40 2.87 -0.39 -8.77
N GLY A 41 3.28 -0.10 -7.54
CA GLY A 41 2.37 0.05 -6.40
C GLY A 41 1.41 1.23 -6.55
N THR A 42 1.87 2.38 -7.07
CA THR A 42 0.98 3.52 -7.37
C THR A 42 -0.03 3.17 -8.46
N HIS A 43 0.36 2.43 -9.50
CA HIS A 43 -0.54 1.98 -10.57
C HIS A 43 -1.59 0.98 -10.05
N VAL A 44 -1.18 0.01 -9.23
CA VAL A 44 -2.09 -0.93 -8.55
C VAL A 44 -3.08 -0.18 -7.65
N ALA A 45 -2.59 0.74 -6.81
CA ALA A 45 -3.41 1.59 -5.97
C ALA A 45 -4.40 2.45 -6.77
N GLY A 46 -3.97 3.01 -7.90
CA GLY A 46 -4.81 3.77 -8.82
C GLY A 46 -5.94 2.92 -9.40
N THR A 47 -5.66 1.67 -9.78
CA THR A 47 -6.68 0.72 -10.27
C THR A 47 -7.70 0.35 -9.18
N ILE A 48 -7.27 0.28 -7.93
CA ILE A 48 -8.16 0.01 -6.79
C ILE A 48 -9.06 1.21 -6.50
N GLY A 49 -8.47 2.40 -6.31
CA GLY A 49 -9.15 3.53 -5.66
C GLY A 49 -8.90 4.91 -6.26
N GLY A 50 -8.31 5.00 -7.45
CA GLY A 50 -8.12 6.25 -8.16
C GLY A 50 -9.44 6.92 -8.58
N ALA A 51 -9.48 8.25 -8.56
CA ALA A 51 -10.65 9.03 -8.91
C ALA A 51 -11.13 8.76 -10.35
N GLN A 52 -10.22 8.67 -11.31
CA GLN A 52 -10.53 8.37 -12.71
C GLN A 52 -10.49 6.86 -12.98
N TYR A 53 -9.43 6.18 -12.56
CA TYR A 53 -9.15 4.80 -13.00
C TYR A 53 -9.55 3.72 -11.98
N GLY A 54 -9.95 4.12 -10.78
CA GLY A 54 -10.28 3.20 -9.69
C GLY A 54 -11.66 2.58 -9.78
N VAL A 55 -11.76 1.32 -9.35
CA VAL A 55 -13.03 0.61 -9.14
C VAL A 55 -13.78 1.17 -7.92
N ALA A 56 -13.09 1.35 -6.79
CA ALA A 56 -13.65 1.81 -5.51
C ALA A 56 -13.21 3.25 -5.20
N LYS A 57 -13.74 4.22 -5.95
CA LYS A 57 -13.27 5.62 -6.00
C LYS A 57 -13.23 6.40 -4.68
N ASN A 58 -13.90 5.91 -3.62
CA ASN A 58 -13.93 6.54 -2.29
C ASN A 58 -13.21 5.71 -1.21
N VAL A 59 -12.48 4.65 -1.58
CA VAL A 59 -11.73 3.83 -0.62
C VAL A 59 -10.51 4.59 -0.08
N ASN A 60 -10.15 4.36 1.18
CA ASN A 60 -8.85 4.81 1.70
C ASN A 60 -7.76 3.84 1.25
N ILE A 61 -6.57 4.34 0.94
CA ILE A 61 -5.41 3.52 0.54
C ILE A 61 -4.31 3.66 1.59
N VAL A 62 -3.71 2.53 1.95
CA VAL A 62 -2.51 2.46 2.81
C VAL A 62 -1.41 1.73 2.05
N GLY A 63 -0.31 2.42 1.74
CA GLY A 63 0.86 1.82 1.13
C GLY A 63 1.67 1.01 2.15
N VAL A 64 2.00 -0.24 1.82
CA VAL A 64 2.90 -1.09 2.60
C VAL A 64 4.03 -1.51 1.65
N ARG A 65 5.18 -0.83 1.75
CA ARG A 65 6.28 -1.01 0.80
C ARG A 65 7.10 -2.22 1.20
N VAL A 66 7.09 -3.26 0.36
CA VAL A 66 7.87 -4.51 0.54
C VAL A 66 8.76 -4.82 -0.67
N LEU A 67 8.63 -4.03 -1.74
CA LEU A 67 9.42 -4.12 -2.97
C LEU A 67 10.23 -2.83 -3.17
N SER A 68 11.48 -2.97 -3.59
CA SER A 68 12.39 -1.86 -3.82
C SER A 68 12.08 -1.10 -5.11
N CYS A 69 12.88 -0.08 -5.44
CA CYS A 69 12.70 0.71 -6.67
C CYS A 69 12.85 -0.10 -7.96
N THR A 70 13.43 -1.30 -7.91
CA THR A 70 13.50 -2.23 -9.05
C THR A 70 12.34 -3.23 -9.10
N GLY A 71 11.35 -3.10 -8.21
CA GLY A 71 10.21 -4.03 -8.13
C GLY A 71 10.55 -5.37 -7.47
N SER A 72 11.72 -5.50 -6.86
CA SER A 72 12.19 -6.74 -6.21
C SER A 72 12.16 -6.63 -4.69
N GLY A 73 11.87 -7.73 -4.01
CA GLY A 73 11.86 -7.82 -2.55
C GLY A 73 12.21 -9.22 -2.06
N THR A 74 12.42 -9.36 -0.76
CA THR A 74 12.67 -10.66 -0.14
C THR A 74 11.36 -11.30 0.32
N THR A 75 11.28 -12.64 0.32
CA THR A 75 10.13 -13.34 0.90
C THR A 75 9.87 -12.93 2.34
N ALA A 76 10.93 -12.75 3.13
CA ALA A 76 10.82 -12.30 4.52
C ALA A 76 10.21 -10.90 4.62
N GLY A 77 10.63 -9.94 3.80
CA GLY A 77 10.05 -8.58 3.78
C GLY A 77 8.57 -8.57 3.38
N VAL A 78 8.18 -9.41 2.42
CA VAL A 78 6.77 -9.57 2.02
C VAL A 78 5.95 -10.15 3.17
N ILE A 79 6.45 -11.18 3.86
CA ILE A 79 5.78 -11.76 5.05
C ILE A 79 5.59 -10.70 6.13
N SER A 80 6.63 -9.91 6.43
CA SER A 80 6.54 -8.80 7.39
C SER A 80 5.45 -7.79 7.02
N GLY A 81 5.29 -7.48 5.73
CA GLY A 81 4.20 -6.63 5.24
C GLY A 81 2.81 -7.23 5.47
N VAL A 82 2.64 -8.53 5.21
CA VAL A 82 1.38 -9.24 5.46
C VAL A 82 1.05 -9.26 6.95
N ASP A 83 2.02 -9.59 7.81
CA ASP A 83 1.85 -9.61 9.27
C ASP A 83 1.50 -8.22 9.81
N TRP A 84 2.14 -7.17 9.30
CA TRP A 84 1.83 -5.80 9.66
C TRP A 84 0.39 -5.42 9.32
N VAL A 85 -0.10 -5.81 8.13
CA VAL A 85 -1.50 -5.59 7.75
C VAL A 85 -2.43 -6.35 8.67
N ALA A 86 -2.16 -7.62 8.98
CA ALA A 86 -2.97 -8.41 9.90
C ALA A 86 -3.07 -7.79 11.31
N ALA A 87 -1.99 -7.15 11.78
CA ALA A 87 -1.95 -6.49 13.08
C ALA A 87 -2.62 -5.10 13.09
N ASN A 88 -2.62 -4.36 11.97
CA ASN A 88 -3.06 -2.95 11.91
C ASN A 88 -4.39 -2.73 11.18
N ALA A 89 -4.87 -3.71 10.41
CA ALA A 89 -6.14 -3.60 9.71
C ALA A 89 -7.33 -3.68 10.68
N SER A 90 -8.25 -2.73 10.57
CA SER A 90 -9.49 -2.69 11.37
C SER A 90 -10.68 -3.44 10.71
N GLY A 91 -10.37 -4.47 9.91
CA GLY A 91 -11.36 -5.29 9.19
C GLY A 91 -11.74 -6.59 9.92
N LEU A 92 -12.62 -7.39 9.30
CA LEU A 92 -13.16 -8.63 9.86
C LEU A 92 -12.05 -9.53 10.45
N ARG A 93 -11.97 -9.60 11.78
CA ARG A 93 -11.20 -10.62 12.47
C ARG A 93 -11.95 -11.94 12.31
N LEU A 94 -11.40 -12.86 11.52
CA LEU A 94 -11.86 -14.24 11.57
C LEU A 94 -11.63 -14.75 13.00
N PRO A 95 -12.63 -15.32 13.66
CA PRO A 95 -12.44 -15.91 14.98
C PRO A 95 -11.36 -17.00 14.89
N THR A 96 -10.46 -16.99 15.86
CA THR A 96 -9.43 -18.02 16.08
C THR A 96 -10.07 -19.37 16.39
#